data_AF-A0A0W7TLV7-F1
#
_entry.id   AF-A0A0W7TLV7-F1
#
_cell.length_a   1.000
_cell.length_b   1.000
_cell.length_c   1.000
_cell.angle_alpha   90.00
_cell.angle_beta   90.00
_cell.angle_gamma   90.00
#
_symmetry.space_group_name_H-M   'P 1'
#
loop_
_entity.id
_entity.type
_entity.pdbx_description
1 polymer ?
#
loop_
_entity_poly.entity_id
_entity_poly.type
_entity_poly.pdbx_seq_one_letter_code
_entity_poly.pdbx_strand_id
1 'polypeptide(L)'
;MIIFNGRNRVTSGFRLAARPEHNGIDIVGDDDKTVHAVAGGTVGFAGIVSKSAGGLTWQWGYYVRVDGNDGRKYYYCHMAAGSLRVRAGQRVQAGTALGTMGNTGYSFGAHTHFEVRNAYGTPVDPASYAGVRNAVGTYTDTESEDDNMKFLKVTSGKCEVFTAPDVNAVDKSYNGGKLTEGVCYPVQAEVGSSGGYSWVRIFVAGVQRYAVVLADRCQLVTLSPGDAFAACVAQGGADTTELEKQLAEANARADESDKRLANIKAYVAEV
;
A
#
# COMPACT_ATOMS: atom_id res chain seq x y z
N MET A 1 -0.61 -4.44 -5.40
CA MET A 1 0.28 -5.58 -5.06
C MET A 1 -0.55 -6.60 -4.32
N ILE A 2 -0.41 -7.85 -4.72
CA ILE A 2 -1.17 -8.98 -4.17
C ILE A 2 -0.30 -9.75 -3.17
N ILE A 3 -0.90 -10.43 -2.17
CA ILE A 3 -0.14 -11.12 -1.11
C ILE A 3 0.63 -12.33 -1.64
N PHE A 4 0.01 -13.11 -2.53
CA PHE A 4 0.64 -14.24 -3.21
C PHE A 4 0.81 -13.91 -4.69
N ASN A 5 1.89 -14.36 -5.31
CA ASN A 5 1.99 -14.26 -6.77
C ASN A 5 0.96 -15.20 -7.42
N GLY A 6 0.32 -14.75 -8.49
CA GLY A 6 -0.70 -15.52 -9.21
C GLY A 6 -2.08 -15.52 -8.54
N ARG A 7 -2.77 -16.66 -8.54
CA ARG A 7 -4.13 -16.78 -7.99
C ARG A 7 -4.17 -16.73 -6.47
N ASN A 8 -5.00 -15.82 -5.95
CA ASN A 8 -5.32 -15.61 -4.55
C ASN A 8 -6.80 -15.86 -4.35
N ARG A 9 -7.13 -16.92 -3.63
CA ARG A 9 -8.51 -17.28 -3.31
C ARG A 9 -8.87 -16.78 -1.92
N VAL A 10 -9.80 -15.84 -1.85
CA VAL A 10 -10.40 -15.40 -0.59
C VAL A 10 -11.39 -16.47 -0.13
N THR A 11 -11.13 -17.07 1.02
CA THR A 11 -12.00 -18.08 1.64
C THR A 11 -12.92 -17.49 2.71
N SER A 12 -12.54 -16.35 3.28
CA SER A 12 -13.36 -15.59 4.24
C SER A 12 -12.97 -14.11 4.21
N GLY A 13 -13.94 -13.22 4.00
CA GLY A 13 -13.72 -11.77 3.93
C GLY A 13 -13.79 -11.07 5.29
N PHE A 14 -13.38 -9.80 5.32
CA PHE A 14 -13.46 -8.95 6.49
C PHE A 14 -14.92 -8.64 6.83
N ARG A 15 -15.33 -9.06 8.03
CA ARG A 15 -16.67 -8.82 8.59
C ARG A 15 -17.84 -9.11 7.65
N LEU A 16 -17.71 -10.13 6.80
CA LEU A 16 -18.84 -10.59 5.98
C LEU A 16 -19.97 -11.13 6.86
N ALA A 17 -21.19 -11.19 6.33
CA ALA A 17 -22.38 -11.62 7.09
C ALA A 17 -22.21 -12.98 7.79
N ALA A 18 -21.47 -13.92 7.20
CA ALA A 18 -21.19 -15.23 7.79
C ALA A 18 -20.18 -15.19 8.96
N ARG A 19 -19.35 -14.15 9.05
CA ARG A 19 -18.32 -13.96 10.10
C ARG A 19 -18.15 -12.46 10.44
N PRO A 20 -19.13 -11.85 11.14
CA PRO A 20 -19.13 -10.40 11.40
C PRO A 20 -17.98 -9.92 12.30
N GLU A 21 -17.37 -10.81 13.07
CA GLU A 21 -16.24 -10.51 13.96
C GLU A 21 -14.86 -10.78 13.32
N HIS A 22 -14.83 -11.17 12.04
CA HIS A 22 -13.58 -11.46 11.34
C HIS A 22 -12.80 -10.18 11.05
N ASN A 23 -11.75 -9.91 11.82
CA ASN A 23 -10.95 -8.69 11.78
C ASN A 23 -9.87 -8.67 10.68
N GLY A 24 -9.88 -9.65 9.79
CA GLY A 24 -8.96 -9.76 8.67
C GLY A 24 -9.62 -10.38 7.45
N ILE A 25 -8.80 -10.83 6.50
CA ILE A 25 -9.21 -11.59 5.32
C ILE A 25 -8.37 -12.86 5.24
N ASP A 26 -9.03 -13.98 4.94
CA ASP A 26 -8.38 -15.28 4.82
C ASP A 26 -8.15 -15.56 3.34
N ILE A 27 -6.88 -15.66 2.96
CA ILE A 27 -6.45 -15.80 1.57
C ILE A 27 -5.61 -17.06 1.41
N VAL A 28 -5.90 -17.82 0.37
CA VAL A 28 -5.11 -18.96 -0.09
C VAL A 28 -4.41 -18.57 -1.38
N GLY A 29 -3.08 -18.55 -1.39
CA GLY A 29 -2.32 -18.47 -2.64
C GLY A 29 -2.40 -19.83 -3.34
N ASP A 30 -3.08 -19.93 -4.47
CA ASP A 30 -3.28 -21.18 -5.19
C ASP A 30 -2.04 -21.58 -6.00
N ASP A 31 -1.37 -20.60 -6.63
CA ASP A 31 -0.21 -20.81 -7.50
C ASP A 31 1.14 -20.65 -6.76
N ASP A 32 1.20 -19.74 -5.79
CA ASP A 32 2.35 -19.50 -4.92
C ASP A 32 1.91 -19.54 -3.45
N LYS A 33 2.73 -20.18 -2.60
CA LYS A 33 2.49 -20.25 -1.15
C LYS A 33 3.32 -19.22 -0.39
N THR A 34 4.18 -18.47 -1.06
CA THR A 34 5.03 -17.43 -0.45
C THR A 34 4.19 -16.22 -0.11
N VAL A 35 4.20 -15.83 1.16
CA VAL A 35 3.51 -14.64 1.65
C VAL A 35 4.42 -13.43 1.48
N HIS A 36 3.98 -12.44 0.71
CA HIS A 36 4.73 -11.21 0.48
C HIS A 36 4.17 -10.04 1.29
N ALA A 37 5.04 -9.13 1.70
CA ALA A 37 4.64 -7.86 2.29
C ALA A 37 3.85 -7.03 1.28
N VAL A 38 2.67 -6.53 1.65
CA VAL A 38 1.87 -5.64 0.78
C VAL A 38 2.36 -4.19 0.80
N ALA A 39 3.13 -3.82 1.82
CA ALA A 39 3.63 -2.47 2.04
C ALA A 39 5.04 -2.49 2.63
N GLY A 40 5.79 -1.42 2.38
CA GLY A 40 7.10 -1.22 2.99
C GLY A 40 6.99 -0.75 4.44
N GLY A 41 7.98 -1.13 5.25
CA GLY A 41 7.98 -0.82 6.68
C GLY A 41 9.12 -1.51 7.43
N THR A 42 8.97 -1.56 8.75
CA THR A 42 9.86 -2.29 9.66
C THR A 42 9.11 -3.47 10.25
N VAL A 43 9.72 -4.65 10.27
CA VAL A 43 9.15 -5.83 10.91
C VAL A 43 9.10 -5.59 12.42
N GLY A 44 7.90 -5.40 12.95
CA GLY A 44 7.65 -5.16 14.36
C GLY A 44 7.59 -6.44 15.19
N PHE A 45 7.25 -7.57 14.55
CA PHE A 45 7.27 -8.90 15.15
C PHE A 45 7.43 -9.97 14.07
N ALA A 46 8.17 -11.04 14.37
CA ALA A 46 8.24 -12.23 13.53
C ALA A 46 8.46 -13.45 14.45
N GLY A 47 7.46 -14.32 14.56
CA GLY A 47 7.53 -15.47 15.47
C GLY A 47 6.14 -16.01 15.81
N ILE A 48 6.04 -16.66 16.96
CA ILE A 48 4.78 -17.19 17.51
C ILE A 48 4.61 -16.75 18.97
N VAL A 49 3.38 -16.53 19.39
CA VAL A 49 3.03 -16.28 20.80
C VAL A 49 2.45 -17.56 21.39
N SER A 50 2.97 -18.00 22.53
CA SER A 50 2.46 -19.19 23.21
C SER A 50 1.09 -18.94 23.82
N LYS A 51 0.25 -19.98 23.92
CA LYS A 51 -1.03 -19.91 24.63
C LYS A 51 -0.88 -19.52 26.10
N SER A 52 0.27 -19.84 26.71
CA SER A 52 0.61 -19.49 28.09
C SER A 52 0.91 -18.01 28.31
N ALA A 53 1.15 -17.22 27.26
CA ALA A 53 1.43 -15.78 27.38
C ALA A 53 0.19 -14.95 27.78
N GLY A 54 -1.00 -15.58 27.83
CA GLY A 54 -2.26 -14.88 28.05
C GLY A 54 -2.78 -14.18 26.78
N GLY A 55 -4.08 -13.93 26.73
CA GLY A 55 -4.74 -13.31 25.58
C GLY A 55 -5.01 -14.26 24.40
N LEU A 56 -5.39 -13.69 23.25
CA LEU A 56 -5.83 -14.45 22.06
C LEU A 56 -4.79 -14.48 20.93
N THR A 57 -3.65 -13.80 21.07
CA THR A 57 -2.61 -13.70 20.02
C THR A 57 -2.03 -15.06 19.61
N TRP A 58 -2.05 -16.05 20.50
CA TRP A 58 -1.63 -17.43 20.17
C TRP A 58 -2.44 -18.03 19.02
N GLN A 59 -3.67 -17.56 18.79
CA GLN A 59 -4.51 -18.01 17.69
C GLN A 59 -3.90 -17.70 16.32
N TRP A 60 -3.08 -16.65 16.20
CA TRP A 60 -2.42 -16.28 14.95
C TRP A 60 -1.31 -17.25 14.52
N GLY A 61 -0.86 -18.15 15.40
CA GLY A 61 0.23 -19.07 15.09
C GLY A 61 1.54 -18.35 14.81
N TYR A 62 2.32 -18.86 13.86
CA TYR A 62 3.47 -18.11 13.35
C TYR A 62 2.97 -16.94 12.51
N TYR A 63 3.38 -15.73 12.86
CA TYR A 63 2.97 -14.53 12.16
C TYR A 63 4.10 -13.51 12.05
N VAL A 64 3.94 -12.62 11.07
CA VAL A 64 4.78 -11.44 10.90
C VAL A 64 3.90 -10.21 11.05
N ARG A 65 4.38 -9.22 11.82
CA ARG A 65 3.82 -7.87 11.85
C ARG A 65 4.80 -6.93 11.16
N VAL A 66 4.34 -6.18 10.17
CA VAL A 66 5.06 -5.06 9.57
C VAL A 66 4.42 -3.76 10.06
N ASP A 67 5.22 -2.94 10.74
CA ASP A 67 4.87 -1.55 11.06
C ASP A 67 5.16 -0.73 9.80
N GLY A 68 4.11 -0.36 9.08
CA GLY A 68 4.17 0.26 7.76
C GLY A 68 4.63 1.71 7.81
N ASN A 69 5.30 2.15 6.74
CA ASN A 69 5.72 3.55 6.58
C ASN A 69 4.53 4.52 6.50
N ASP A 70 3.32 4.02 6.24
CA ASP A 70 2.07 4.76 6.18
C ASP A 70 1.36 4.87 7.55
N GLY A 71 2.02 4.45 8.64
CA GLY A 71 1.47 4.49 9.99
C GLY A 71 0.48 3.37 10.31
N ARG A 72 0.29 2.40 9.41
CA ARG A 72 -0.55 1.22 9.63
C ARG A 72 0.28 0.03 10.09
N LYS A 73 -0.40 -0.99 10.62
CA LYS A 73 0.20 -2.26 11.01
C LYS A 73 -0.41 -3.38 10.18
N TYR A 74 0.45 -4.17 9.55
CA TYR A 74 0.08 -5.27 8.67
C TYR A 74 0.44 -6.59 9.34
N TYR A 75 -0.55 -7.46 9.54
CA TYR A 75 -0.37 -8.74 10.20
C TYR A 75 -0.58 -9.88 9.20
N TYR A 76 0.38 -10.78 9.14
CA TYR A 76 0.37 -11.94 8.24
C TYR A 76 0.47 -13.19 9.08
N CYS A 77 -0.65 -13.87 9.29
CA CYS A 77 -0.79 -14.94 10.29
C CYS A 77 -0.84 -16.34 9.66
N HIS A 78 -0.81 -17.36 10.53
CA HIS A 78 -0.88 -18.79 10.18
C HIS A 78 0.25 -19.28 9.27
N MET A 79 1.42 -18.65 9.28
CA MET A 79 2.57 -19.11 8.49
C MET A 79 3.02 -20.52 8.90
N ALA A 80 3.69 -21.23 7.99
CA ALA A 80 4.24 -22.54 8.28
C ALA A 80 5.40 -22.43 9.29
N ALA A 81 5.48 -23.39 10.23
CA ALA A 81 6.55 -23.42 11.22
C ALA A 81 7.92 -23.52 10.53
N GLY A 82 8.87 -22.69 10.95
CA GLY A 82 10.21 -22.62 10.35
C GLY A 82 10.29 -21.93 8.98
N SER A 83 9.18 -21.36 8.46
CA SER A 83 9.18 -20.71 7.13
C SER A 83 9.50 -19.22 7.14
N LEU A 84 9.54 -18.57 8.31
CA LEU A 84 9.76 -17.13 8.41
C LEU A 84 11.12 -16.73 7.81
N ARG A 85 11.11 -15.80 6.88
CA ARG A 85 12.31 -15.30 6.16
C ARG A 85 12.81 -13.95 6.69
N VAL A 86 12.10 -13.39 7.67
CA VAL A 86 12.36 -12.08 8.24
C VAL A 86 12.44 -12.14 9.76
N ARG A 87 13.04 -11.11 10.37
CA ARG A 87 13.16 -10.96 11.83
C ARG A 87 12.72 -9.57 12.29
N ALA A 88 12.36 -9.44 13.57
CA ALA A 88 12.04 -8.14 14.16
C ALA A 88 13.19 -7.13 13.97
N GLY A 89 12.84 -5.88 13.65
CA GLY A 89 13.75 -4.79 13.32
C GLY A 89 14.20 -4.75 11.86
N GLN A 90 13.88 -5.76 11.04
CA GLN A 90 14.25 -5.76 9.62
C GLN A 90 13.39 -4.79 8.81
N ARG A 91 14.01 -3.95 7.98
CA ARG A 91 13.29 -3.18 6.94
C ARG A 91 12.87 -4.09 5.79
N VAL A 92 11.64 -3.92 5.33
CA VAL A 92 11.06 -4.64 4.19
C VAL A 92 10.41 -3.65 3.23
N GLN A 93 10.38 -4.00 1.96
CA GLN A 93 9.62 -3.31 0.91
C GLN A 93 8.38 -4.12 0.54
N ALA A 94 7.40 -3.50 -0.12
CA ALA A 94 6.32 -4.26 -0.75
C ALA A 94 6.92 -5.31 -1.70
N GLY A 95 6.36 -6.53 -1.70
CA GLY A 95 6.90 -7.69 -2.41
C GLY A 95 7.99 -8.46 -1.67
N THR A 96 8.45 -8.02 -0.50
CA THR A 96 9.43 -8.80 0.27
C THR A 96 8.80 -10.10 0.76
N ALA A 97 9.43 -11.24 0.47
CA ALA A 97 8.99 -12.54 0.97
C ALA A 97 9.14 -12.61 2.51
N LEU A 98 8.02 -12.82 3.21
CA LEU A 98 7.97 -12.85 4.68
C LEU A 98 8.05 -14.27 5.23
N GLY A 99 7.48 -15.23 4.51
CA GLY A 99 7.44 -16.63 4.88
C GLY A 99 6.56 -17.44 3.93
N THR A 100 6.14 -18.62 4.36
CA THR A 100 5.26 -19.50 3.57
C THR A 100 3.93 -19.66 4.30
N MET A 101 2.82 -19.61 3.55
CA MET A 101 1.49 -19.92 4.04
C MET A 101 1.46 -21.29 4.72
N GLY A 102 0.79 -21.38 5.86
CA GLY A 102 0.70 -22.62 6.63
C GLY A 102 -0.66 -22.78 7.28
N ASN A 103 -0.67 -23.53 8.38
CA ASN A 103 -1.86 -23.86 9.15
C ASN A 103 -1.56 -23.87 10.66
N THR A 104 -0.75 -22.92 11.13
CA THR A 104 -0.35 -22.85 12.54
C THR A 104 -1.31 -21.96 13.35
N GLY A 105 -1.39 -22.18 14.66
CA GLY A 105 -2.32 -21.46 15.52
C GLY A 105 -3.73 -22.05 15.49
N TYR A 106 -4.74 -21.20 15.64
CA TYR A 106 -6.14 -21.58 15.58
C TYR A 106 -6.66 -21.44 14.14
N SER A 107 -6.27 -22.39 13.30
CA SER A 107 -6.63 -22.45 11.89
C SER A 107 -7.17 -23.83 11.51
N PHE A 108 -8.17 -23.86 10.62
CA PHE A 108 -8.89 -25.07 10.22
C PHE A 108 -8.44 -25.63 8.86
N GLY A 109 -7.43 -25.01 8.24
CA GLY A 109 -6.93 -25.37 6.92
C GLY A 109 -5.88 -24.35 6.45
N ALA A 110 -5.01 -24.75 5.53
CA ALA A 110 -3.90 -23.88 5.12
C ALA A 110 -4.39 -22.60 4.41
N HIS A 111 -4.11 -21.44 5.02
CA HIS A 111 -4.41 -20.10 4.49
C HIS A 111 -3.52 -19.06 5.21
N THR A 112 -3.49 -17.82 4.72
CA THR A 112 -2.95 -16.67 5.45
C THR A 112 -4.10 -15.79 5.90
N HIS A 113 -4.21 -15.58 7.21
CA HIS A 113 -5.08 -14.57 7.77
C HIS A 113 -4.35 -13.24 7.77
N PHE A 114 -4.88 -12.26 7.05
CA PHE A 114 -4.27 -10.95 6.84
C PHE A 114 -5.11 -9.85 7.49
N GLU A 115 -4.51 -9.09 8.41
CA GLU A 115 -5.14 -7.92 9.01
C GLU A 115 -4.39 -6.64 8.67
N VAL A 116 -5.14 -5.55 8.52
CA VAL A 116 -4.62 -4.19 8.53
C VAL A 116 -5.22 -3.46 9.73
N ARG A 117 -4.37 -2.82 10.53
CA ARG A 117 -4.80 -2.00 11.66
C ARG A 117 -4.30 -0.57 11.49
N ASN A 118 -5.14 0.40 11.81
CA ASN A 118 -4.76 1.81 11.81
C ASN A 118 -3.81 2.13 13.00
N ALA A 119 -3.37 3.39 13.10
CA ALA A 119 -2.48 3.85 14.16
C ALA A 119 -3.01 3.60 15.59
N TYR A 120 -4.35 3.59 15.75
CA TYR A 120 -5.03 3.33 17.02
C TYR A 120 -5.22 1.83 17.32
N GLY A 121 -4.79 0.94 16.43
CA GLY A 121 -4.94 -0.50 16.56
C GLY A 121 -6.31 -1.04 16.15
N THR A 122 -7.17 -0.21 15.55
CA THR A 122 -8.48 -0.63 15.04
C THR A 122 -8.32 -1.38 13.71
N PRO A 123 -8.90 -2.58 13.57
CA PRO A 123 -8.94 -3.29 12.30
C PRO A 123 -9.72 -2.51 11.23
N VAL A 124 -9.17 -2.46 10.02
CA VAL A 124 -9.81 -1.87 8.82
C VAL A 124 -9.87 -2.92 7.71
N ASP A 125 -10.75 -2.72 6.73
CA ASP A 125 -10.89 -3.66 5.60
C ASP A 125 -9.54 -3.82 4.88
N PRO A 126 -8.94 -5.03 4.89
CA PRO A 126 -7.62 -5.29 4.34
C PRO A 126 -7.65 -5.60 2.83
N ALA A 127 -8.83 -5.76 2.21
CA ALA A 127 -8.96 -6.35 0.88
C ALA A 127 -8.19 -5.56 -0.20
N SER A 128 -8.33 -4.23 -0.23
CA SER A 128 -7.64 -3.38 -1.20
C SER A 128 -6.12 -3.38 -1.02
N TYR A 129 -5.63 -3.52 0.20
CA TYR A 129 -4.19 -3.63 0.49
C TYR A 129 -3.62 -4.96 0.00
N ALA A 130 -4.42 -6.03 0.03
CA ALA A 130 -4.04 -7.35 -0.46
C ALA A 130 -4.31 -7.55 -1.96
N GLY A 131 -4.80 -6.54 -2.68
CA GLY A 131 -5.12 -6.65 -4.11
C GLY A 131 -6.30 -7.58 -4.42
N VAL A 132 -7.25 -7.73 -3.48
CA VAL A 132 -8.44 -8.58 -3.63
C VAL A 132 -9.71 -7.80 -3.30
N ARG A 133 -10.88 -8.39 -3.57
CA ARG A 133 -12.17 -7.84 -3.11
C ARG A 133 -12.54 -8.45 -1.75
N ASN A 134 -13.28 -7.70 -0.95
CA ASN A 134 -13.88 -8.23 0.28
C ASN A 134 -15.10 -9.12 -0.04
N ALA A 135 -14.84 -10.23 -0.72
CA ALA A 135 -15.82 -11.22 -1.13
C ALA A 135 -15.11 -12.57 -1.32
N VAL A 136 -15.83 -13.67 -1.10
CA VAL A 136 -15.31 -15.00 -1.43
C VAL A 136 -15.15 -15.12 -2.94
N GLY A 137 -13.98 -15.56 -3.39
CA GLY A 137 -13.67 -15.63 -4.81
C GLY A 137 -12.20 -15.91 -5.07
N THR A 138 -11.85 -16.11 -6.34
CA THR A 138 -10.45 -16.24 -6.77
C THR A 138 -10.07 -15.01 -7.58
N TYR A 139 -8.98 -14.38 -7.20
CA TYR A 139 -8.43 -13.16 -7.77
C TYR A 139 -7.04 -13.48 -8.30
N THR A 140 -6.64 -12.85 -9.39
CA THR A 140 -5.29 -12.99 -9.95
C THR A 140 -4.62 -11.64 -9.94
N ASP A 141 -3.28 -11.66 -9.94
CA ASP A 141 -2.47 -10.48 -10.26
C ASP A 141 -2.64 -10.00 -11.72
N THR A 142 -3.70 -10.44 -12.41
CA THR A 142 -4.16 -9.77 -13.62
C THR A 142 -4.35 -8.32 -13.25
N GLU A 143 -3.47 -7.49 -13.82
CA GLU A 143 -3.73 -6.11 -14.14
C GLU A 143 -5.16 -6.00 -14.64
N SER A 144 -6.11 -5.85 -13.73
CA SER A 144 -7.48 -5.53 -14.11
C SER A 144 -7.40 -4.08 -14.54
N GLU A 145 -7.36 -3.90 -15.85
CA GLU A 145 -7.94 -2.76 -16.55
C GLU A 145 -9.22 -2.33 -15.81
N ASP A 146 -9.07 -1.42 -14.84
CA ASP A 146 -10.03 -0.39 -14.37
C ASP A 146 -9.83 0.07 -12.92
N ASP A 147 -9.07 -0.62 -12.05
CA ASP A 147 -9.03 -0.25 -10.62
C ASP A 147 -7.65 0.18 -10.06
N ASN A 148 -6.58 0.13 -10.85
CA ASN A 148 -5.33 0.79 -10.45
C ASN A 148 -5.42 2.26 -10.85
N MET A 149 -5.61 3.16 -9.89
CA MET A 149 -5.57 4.60 -10.12
C MET A 149 -4.27 4.94 -10.86
N LYS A 150 -4.37 5.20 -12.17
CA LYS A 150 -3.24 5.60 -13.00
C LYS A 150 -2.90 7.04 -12.67
N PHE A 151 -1.62 7.37 -12.70
CA PHE A 151 -1.14 8.73 -12.52
C PHE A 151 -0.41 9.19 -13.77
N LEU A 152 -0.64 10.42 -14.18
CA LEU A 152 0.19 11.09 -15.15
C LEU A 152 1.40 11.69 -14.43
N LYS A 153 2.55 11.03 -14.55
CA LYS A 153 3.82 11.55 -14.03
C LYS A 153 4.39 12.55 -15.01
N VAL A 154 4.56 13.79 -14.57
CA VAL A 154 5.13 14.86 -15.39
C VAL A 154 6.64 14.84 -15.27
N THR A 155 7.32 14.60 -16.39
CA THR A 155 8.79 14.53 -16.47
C THR A 155 9.40 15.80 -17.05
N SER A 156 8.58 16.76 -17.49
CA SER A 156 9.01 18.04 -18.03
C SER A 156 8.00 19.15 -17.74
N GLY A 157 8.46 20.34 -17.34
CA GLY A 157 7.65 21.55 -17.19
C GLY A 157 7.02 22.10 -18.48
N LYS A 158 7.04 21.33 -19.58
CA LYS A 158 6.37 21.63 -20.85
C LYS A 158 5.12 20.77 -21.09
N CYS A 159 4.64 20.05 -20.07
CA CYS A 159 3.39 19.29 -20.17
C CYS A 159 2.19 20.24 -20.03
N GLU A 160 1.36 20.30 -21.07
CA GLU A 160 0.23 21.23 -21.16
C GLU A 160 -1.08 20.60 -20.68
N VAL A 161 -1.99 21.44 -20.21
CA VAL A 161 -3.33 21.05 -19.77
C VAL A 161 -4.42 21.85 -20.50
N PHE A 162 -5.54 21.20 -20.78
CA PHE A 162 -6.60 21.68 -21.65
C PHE A 162 -7.96 21.63 -20.94
N THR A 163 -8.85 22.56 -21.27
CA THR A 163 -10.22 22.62 -20.71
C THR A 163 -11.18 21.62 -21.36
N ALA A 164 -10.84 21.14 -22.55
CA ALA A 164 -11.60 20.18 -23.35
C ALA A 164 -10.61 19.16 -23.96
N PRO A 165 -11.09 18.02 -24.50
CA PRO A 165 -10.27 17.09 -25.28
C PRO A 165 -9.91 17.69 -26.67
N ASP A 166 -9.39 18.91 -26.68
CA ASP A 166 -8.95 19.67 -27.85
C ASP A 166 -7.63 20.37 -27.50
N VAL A 167 -6.54 19.98 -28.17
CA VAL A 167 -5.19 20.55 -28.01
C VAL A 167 -5.13 22.05 -28.30
N ASN A 168 -6.14 22.63 -28.95
CA ASN A 168 -6.16 24.04 -29.26
C ASN A 168 -6.71 24.90 -28.10
N ALA A 169 -7.21 24.27 -27.02
CA ALA A 169 -7.87 24.93 -25.89
C ALA A 169 -7.05 24.83 -24.59
N VAL A 170 -5.82 25.37 -24.60
CA VAL A 170 -4.95 25.41 -23.40
C VAL A 170 -5.62 26.15 -22.24
N ASP A 171 -5.71 25.49 -21.08
CA ASP A 171 -6.29 26.08 -19.87
C ASP A 171 -5.27 27.00 -19.17
N LYS A 172 -5.13 28.23 -19.67
CA LYS A 172 -4.21 29.22 -19.09
C LYS A 172 -4.60 29.65 -17.67
N SER A 173 -5.83 29.36 -17.21
CA SER A 173 -6.26 29.69 -15.85
C SER A 173 -5.59 28.82 -14.79
N TYR A 174 -5.14 27.62 -15.17
CA TYR A 174 -4.39 26.73 -14.30
C TYR A 174 -2.89 26.81 -14.60
N ASN A 175 -2.12 27.41 -13.69
CA ASN A 175 -0.66 27.46 -13.76
C ASN A 175 -0.10 27.88 -15.15
N GLY A 176 -0.77 28.83 -15.80
CA GLY A 176 -0.38 29.30 -17.13
C GLY A 176 -0.52 28.27 -18.25
N GLY A 177 -1.32 27.22 -18.07
CA GLY A 177 -1.54 26.14 -19.03
C GLY A 177 -0.64 24.94 -18.86
N LYS A 178 0.09 24.83 -17.74
CA LYS A 178 1.15 23.82 -17.57
C LYS A 178 0.98 22.99 -16.30
N LEU A 179 1.27 21.70 -16.41
CA LEU A 179 1.44 20.83 -15.26
C LEU A 179 2.83 21.01 -14.66
N THR A 180 2.95 20.77 -13.36
CA THR A 180 4.19 20.93 -12.60
C THR A 180 5.08 19.72 -12.78
N GLU A 181 6.34 19.95 -13.11
CA GLU A 181 7.35 18.89 -13.24
C GLU A 181 7.58 18.15 -11.92
N GLY A 182 7.73 16.83 -11.99
CA GLY A 182 7.90 15.97 -10.82
C GLY A 182 6.61 15.60 -10.10
N VAL A 183 5.46 16.19 -10.48
CA VAL A 183 4.16 15.90 -9.88
C VAL A 183 3.44 14.76 -10.63
N CYS A 184 2.75 13.92 -9.87
CA CYS A 184 1.90 12.86 -10.38
C CYS A 184 0.42 13.26 -10.24
N TYR A 185 -0.33 13.24 -11.34
CA TYR A 185 -1.74 13.63 -11.39
C TYR A 185 -2.67 12.42 -11.54
N PRO A 186 -3.74 12.25 -10.72
CA PRO A 186 -4.64 11.12 -10.83
C PRO A 186 -5.40 11.18 -12.15
N VAL A 187 -5.34 10.08 -12.89
CA VAL A 187 -6.06 9.87 -14.13
C VAL A 187 -7.43 9.28 -13.78
N GLN A 188 -8.47 10.01 -14.15
CA GLN A 188 -9.87 9.61 -13.98
C GLN A 188 -10.41 8.80 -15.16
N ALA A 189 -9.78 8.89 -16.32
CA ALA A 189 -10.08 8.07 -17.51
C ALA A 189 -8.98 8.26 -18.55
N GLU A 190 -8.69 7.20 -19.30
CA GLU A 190 -8.05 7.32 -20.60
C GLU A 190 -9.12 7.66 -21.63
N VAL A 191 -8.98 8.80 -22.30
CA VAL A 191 -10.08 9.44 -23.04
C VAL A 191 -9.99 9.16 -24.54
N GLY A 192 -8.82 8.74 -25.04
CA GLY A 192 -8.66 8.28 -26.42
C GLY A 192 -7.20 8.27 -26.92
N SER A 193 -7.02 7.86 -28.17
CA SER A 193 -5.76 7.97 -28.94
C SER A 193 -6.06 8.48 -30.34
N SER A 194 -5.33 9.50 -30.80
CA SER A 194 -5.45 10.05 -32.15
C SER A 194 -4.12 10.62 -32.62
N GLY A 195 -3.72 10.31 -33.86
CA GLY A 195 -2.53 10.91 -34.50
C GLY A 195 -1.19 10.65 -33.81
N GLY A 196 -1.08 9.59 -32.99
CA GLY A 196 0.14 9.26 -32.23
C GLY A 196 0.18 9.81 -30.80
N TYR A 197 -0.92 10.44 -30.34
CA TYR A 197 -1.04 11.00 -29.01
C TYR A 197 -2.14 10.31 -28.21
N SER A 198 -1.88 10.01 -26.94
CA SER A 198 -2.88 9.52 -26.00
C SER A 198 -3.38 10.65 -25.11
N TRP A 199 -4.65 10.62 -24.72
CA TRP A 199 -5.29 11.68 -23.93
C TRP A 199 -5.81 11.11 -22.63
N VAL A 200 -5.59 11.83 -21.54
CA VAL A 200 -6.12 11.45 -20.23
C VAL A 200 -6.93 12.58 -19.60
N ARG A 201 -7.98 12.20 -18.89
CA ARG A 201 -8.74 13.08 -18.02
C ARG A 201 -8.10 13.02 -16.64
N ILE A 202 -7.72 14.17 -16.11
CA ILE A 202 -7.12 14.32 -14.79
C ILE A 202 -8.00 15.20 -13.91
N PHE A 203 -7.85 15.05 -12.59
CA PHE A 203 -8.52 15.92 -11.62
C PHE A 203 -7.47 16.76 -10.91
N VAL A 204 -7.55 18.09 -11.05
CA VAL A 204 -6.53 18.99 -10.51
C VAL A 204 -7.21 20.21 -9.92
N ALA A 205 -6.79 20.67 -8.73
CA ALA A 205 -7.36 21.85 -8.08
C ALA A 205 -8.91 21.88 -8.07
N GLY A 206 -9.55 20.72 -7.85
CA GLY A 206 -11.02 20.62 -7.78
C GLY A 206 -11.76 20.60 -9.12
N VAL A 207 -11.06 20.64 -10.27
CA VAL A 207 -11.68 20.74 -11.60
C VAL A 207 -11.16 19.62 -12.52
N GLN A 208 -12.07 19.05 -13.32
CA GLN A 208 -11.71 18.09 -14.36
C GLN A 208 -11.00 18.80 -15.52
N ARG A 209 -9.84 18.27 -15.92
CA ARG A 209 -9.04 18.78 -17.04
C ARG A 209 -8.53 17.64 -17.92
N TYR A 210 -8.03 17.99 -19.10
CA TYR A 210 -7.46 17.04 -20.05
C TYR A 210 -5.97 17.29 -20.22
N ALA A 211 -5.17 16.23 -20.34
CA ALA A 211 -3.74 16.32 -20.63
C ALA A 211 -3.37 15.33 -21.72
N VAL A 212 -2.48 15.75 -22.61
CA VAL A 212 -1.90 14.89 -23.63
C VAL A 212 -0.72 14.13 -23.02
N VAL A 213 -0.67 12.83 -23.26
CA VAL A 213 0.43 11.96 -22.88
C VAL A 213 1.46 11.97 -24.01
N LEU A 214 2.62 12.54 -23.73
CA LEU A 214 3.73 12.70 -24.65
C LEU A 214 4.95 12.03 -24.03
N ALA A 215 5.46 10.98 -24.67
CA ALA A 215 6.52 10.15 -24.10
C ALA A 215 7.79 10.92 -23.72
N ASP A 216 8.03 12.10 -24.33
CA ASP A 216 9.14 13.00 -24.05
C ASP A 216 8.90 13.93 -22.84
N ARG A 217 7.67 14.02 -22.32
CA ARG A 217 7.25 15.03 -21.34
C ARG A 217 6.42 14.48 -20.17
N CYS A 218 5.79 13.33 -20.33
CA CYS A 218 5.01 12.66 -19.29
C CYS A 218 4.79 11.18 -19.62
N GLN A 219 4.43 10.41 -18.60
CA GLN A 219 4.11 8.99 -18.74
C GLN A 219 3.02 8.58 -17.77
N LEU A 220 2.24 7.58 -18.16
CA LEU A 220 1.28 6.94 -17.28
C LEU A 220 2.02 5.95 -16.39
N VAL A 221 1.84 6.09 -15.09
CA VAL A 221 2.44 5.23 -14.07
C VAL A 221 1.36 4.74 -13.11
N THR A 222 1.61 3.58 -12.52
CA THR A 222 0.88 3.12 -11.35
C THR A 222 1.70 3.46 -10.12
N LEU A 223 1.05 4.00 -9.09
CA LEU A 223 1.68 4.30 -7.81
C LEU A 223 1.27 3.27 -6.75
N SER A 224 2.12 3.09 -5.73
CA SER A 224 1.70 2.35 -4.53
C SER A 224 0.53 3.07 -3.83
N PRO A 225 -0.30 2.40 -3.02
CA PRO A 225 -1.42 3.07 -2.32
C PRO A 225 -0.99 4.26 -1.45
N GLY A 226 0.22 4.22 -0.86
CA GLY A 226 0.78 5.33 -0.09
C GLY A 226 1.22 6.51 -0.96
N ASP A 227 1.89 6.23 -2.07
CA ASP A 227 2.33 7.26 -3.04
C ASP A 227 1.13 7.88 -3.77
N ALA A 228 0.09 7.10 -4.03
CA ALA A 228 -1.17 7.56 -4.60
C ALA A 228 -1.87 8.55 -3.67
N PHE A 229 -1.89 8.26 -2.36
CA PHE A 229 -2.43 9.18 -1.35
C PHE A 229 -1.62 10.47 -1.28
N ALA A 230 -0.28 10.37 -1.20
CA ALA A 230 0.60 11.54 -1.19
C ALA A 230 0.44 12.41 -2.45
N ALA A 231 0.34 11.79 -3.63
CA ALA A 231 0.11 12.49 -4.89
C ALA A 231 -1.24 13.23 -4.94
N CYS A 232 -2.30 12.64 -4.36
CA CYS A 232 -3.61 13.28 -4.27
C CYS A 232 -3.61 14.46 -3.27
N VAL A 233 -2.93 14.31 -2.13
CA VAL A 233 -2.82 15.37 -1.11
C VAL A 233 -2.03 16.57 -1.64
N ALA A 234 -0.93 16.34 -2.36
CA ALA A 234 -0.10 17.40 -2.95
C ALA A 234 -0.86 18.31 -3.94
N GLN A 235 -2.01 17.86 -4.47
CA GLN A 235 -2.84 18.64 -5.39
C GLN A 235 -3.95 19.45 -4.72
N GLY A 236 -4.20 19.20 -3.43
CA GLY A 236 -5.28 19.84 -2.68
C GLY A 236 -5.02 21.32 -2.35
N GLY A 237 -3.83 21.84 -2.62
CA GLY A 237 -3.49 23.25 -2.38
C GLY A 237 -3.59 23.69 -0.90
N ALA A 238 -3.76 22.76 0.03
CA ALA A 238 -3.65 23.03 1.45
C ALA A 238 -2.18 23.10 1.83
N ASP A 239 -1.82 24.14 2.58
CA ASP A 239 -0.50 24.35 3.16
C ASP A 239 0.05 23.05 3.76
N THR A 240 0.99 22.42 3.05
CA THR A 240 1.61 21.16 3.44
C THR A 240 2.64 21.35 4.53
N THR A 241 2.97 22.60 4.91
CA THR A 241 4.02 22.91 5.88
C THR A 241 3.78 22.23 7.23
N GLU A 242 2.53 22.12 7.66
CA GLU A 242 2.19 21.44 8.92
C GLU A 242 2.32 19.92 8.80
N LEU A 243 1.98 19.33 7.64
CA LEU A 243 2.14 17.89 7.39
C LEU A 243 3.61 17.50 7.18
N GLU A 244 4.39 18.35 6.50
CA GLU A 244 5.83 18.22 6.33
C GLU A 244 6.57 18.38 7.65
N LYS A 245 6.14 19.33 8.49
CA LYS A 245 6.63 19.49 9.85
C LYS A 245 6.28 18.29 10.72
N GLN A 246 5.05 17.79 10.67
CA GLN A 246 4.64 16.58 11.39
C GLN A 246 5.41 15.34 10.92
N LEU A 247 5.71 15.23 9.63
CA LEU A 247 6.55 14.16 9.06
C LEU A 247 8.02 14.30 9.51
N ALA A 248 8.57 15.51 9.51
CA ALA A 248 9.91 15.78 10.00
C ALA A 248 10.03 15.51 11.51
N GLU A 249 9.01 15.89 12.31
CA GLU A 249 8.92 15.59 13.74
C GLU A 249 8.72 14.09 14.01
N ALA A 250 7.99 13.38 13.15
CA ALA A 250 7.86 11.93 13.23
C ALA A 250 9.20 11.23 12.93
N ASN A 251 9.93 11.68 11.92
CA ASN A 251 11.26 11.18 11.57
C ASN A 251 12.29 11.49 12.67
N ALA A 252 12.29 12.71 13.22
CA ALA A 252 13.18 13.08 14.33
C ALA A 252 12.89 12.26 15.60
N ARG A 253 11.62 11.98 15.90
CA ARG A 253 11.23 11.08 17.02
C ARG A 253 11.67 9.64 16.78
N ALA A 254 11.60 9.16 15.54
CA ALA A 254 12.12 7.84 15.18
C ALA A 254 13.64 7.77 15.35
N ASP A 255 14.38 8.79 14.87
CA ASP A 255 15.83 8.87 15.03
C ASP A 255 16.26 8.97 16.50
N GLU A 256 15.50 9.69 17.33
CA GLU A 256 15.76 9.79 18.77
C GLU A 256 15.43 8.48 19.52
N SER A 257 14.38 7.77 19.09
CA SER A 257 14.08 6.43 19.56
C SER A 257 15.18 5.44 19.21
N ASP A 258 15.72 5.51 17.99
CA ASP A 258 16.82 4.66 17.53
C ASP A 258 18.13 4.95 18.28
N LYS A 259 18.41 6.23 18.57
CA LYS A 259 19.53 6.63 19.44
C LYS A 259 19.37 6.13 20.88
N ARG A 260 18.16 6.24 21.46
CA ARG A 260 17.88 5.68 22.80
C ARG A 260 18.05 4.16 22.82
N LEU A 261 17.58 3.48 21.79
CA LEU A 261 17.73 2.03 21.66
C LEU A 261 19.20 1.63 21.51
N ALA A 262 20.00 2.40 20.77
CA ALA A 262 21.44 2.18 20.64
C ALA A 262 22.17 2.39 21.99
N ASN A 263 21.82 3.44 22.74
CA ASN A 263 22.41 3.71 24.05
C ASN A 263 22.04 2.64 25.09
N ILE A 264 20.79 2.15 25.08
CA ILE A 264 20.35 1.06 25.94
C ILE A 264 21.12 -0.23 25.59
N LYS A 265 21.29 -0.54 24.31
CA LYS A 265 22.08 -1.71 23.88
C LYS A 265 23.56 -1.60 24.28
N ALA A 266 24.14 -0.41 24.21
CA ALA A 266 25.51 -0.17 24.66
C ALA A 266 25.65 -0.37 26.18
N TYR A 267 24.72 0.19 26.97
CA TYR A 267 24.70 0.02 28.43
C TYR A 267 24.53 -1.43 28.86
N VAL A 268 23.68 -2.21 28.16
CA VAL A 268 23.49 -3.65 28.43
C VAL A 268 24.68 -4.51 27.98
N ALA A 269 25.53 -4.01 27.09
CA ALA A 269 26.74 -4.70 26.65
C ALA A 269 27.96 -4.46 27.56
N GLU A 270 27.91 -3.43 28.42
CA GLU A 270 28.97 -3.08 29.37
C GLU A 270 28.73 -3.61 30.80
N VAL A 271 27.59 -4.25 31.06
CA VAL A 271 27.20 -4.90 32.33
C VAL A 271 27.21 -6.42 32.17
#